data_AF-A0A3A8JEH4-F1
#
_entry.id   AF-A0A3A8JEH4-F1
#
_cell.length_a   1.000
_cell.length_b   1.000
_cell.length_c   1.000
_cell.angle_alpha   90.00
_cell.angle_beta   90.00
_cell.angle_gamma   90.00
#
_symmetry.space_group_name_H-M   'P 1'
#
loop_
_entity.id
_entity.type
_entity.pdbx_description
1 polymer ?
#
loop_
_entity_poly.entity_id
_entity_poly.type
_entity_poly.pdbx_seq_one_letter_code
_entity_poly.pdbx_strand_id
1 'polypeptide(L)'
;MTFVLPVTENTEKPWNLLQTNLPETQVQCRIVDGRPVVFGLYLECTRVPDVVRYVLDLTDSPTARFSVPSPLLRGSAVPINGDQFAGDVRADDHAAEHKQIVLIIESPHRHEYTSAFTPIAPAQKTTGRNISTHIVSLLHDHQRLGLPPDHYELLICNPVQFQASLYEFHRQSLYKNDEAQSLRDTTWRTLYYGLNERAGFLSRLDRYDPAAVIVACTANLKQEVLGDVIRWASCRIPVVEASSHPSAWHSRSKVAFR
;
A
#
# COMPACT_ATOMS: atom_id res chain seq x y z
N MET A 1 9.29 2.63 24.16
CA MET A 1 8.42 3.79 23.90
C MET A 1 6.97 3.31 23.89
N THR A 2 6.11 3.98 24.65
CA THR A 2 4.77 3.53 25.06
C THR A 2 3.70 3.98 24.07
N PHE A 3 2.95 3.06 23.48
CA PHE A 3 1.70 3.37 22.79
C PHE A 3 0.52 3.19 23.75
N VAL A 4 0.13 4.26 24.44
CA VAL A 4 -1.22 4.35 25.01
C VAL A 4 -2.09 4.88 23.87
N LEU A 5 -2.97 4.05 23.32
CA LEU A 5 -3.96 4.48 22.32
C LEU A 5 -4.81 5.60 22.96
N PRO A 6 -4.72 6.86 22.49
CA PRO A 6 -5.55 7.92 23.02
C PRO A 6 -6.90 7.88 22.32
N VAL A 7 -7.97 7.80 23.12
CA VAL A 7 -9.31 8.19 22.69
C VAL A 7 -9.43 9.68 22.97
N THR A 8 -9.21 10.52 21.94
CA THR A 8 -9.46 11.99 21.87
C THR A 8 -8.65 12.87 22.87
N GLU A 9 -8.19 14.10 22.61
CA GLU A 9 -8.55 15.19 21.68
C GLU A 9 -7.31 15.83 21.01
N ASN A 10 -7.56 16.52 19.89
CA ASN A 10 -6.63 17.34 19.12
C ASN A 10 -5.79 18.30 19.97
N THR A 11 -4.48 18.07 20.04
CA THR A 11 -3.50 19.16 20.07
C THR A 11 -2.27 18.74 19.26
N GLU A 12 -1.93 19.53 18.23
CA GLU A 12 -0.69 19.37 17.48
C GLU A 12 0.50 19.66 18.41
N LYS A 13 1.40 18.69 18.58
CA LYS A 13 2.74 18.91 19.09
C LYS A 13 3.76 18.31 18.11
N PRO A 14 4.83 19.05 17.77
CA PRO A 14 5.88 18.53 16.92
C PRO A 14 6.76 17.59 17.76
N TRP A 15 6.64 16.29 17.53
CA TRP A 15 7.54 15.31 18.13
C TRP A 15 8.63 14.93 17.15
N ASN A 16 9.86 15.38 17.43
CA ASN A 16 11.08 14.86 16.84
C ASN A 16 11.20 13.37 17.23
N LEU A 17 10.95 12.50 16.27
CA LEU A 17 11.09 11.05 16.39
C LEU A 17 12.55 10.63 16.14
N LEU A 18 12.90 9.47 16.72
CA LEU A 18 14.11 8.65 16.52
C LEU A 18 15.21 8.83 17.56
N GLN A 19 15.28 7.86 18.49
CA GLN A 19 16.41 6.92 18.64
C GLN A 19 16.22 6.09 19.91
N THR A 20 16.00 4.78 19.78
CA THR A 20 16.44 3.82 20.81
C THR A 20 16.82 2.50 20.15
N ASN A 21 18.10 2.15 20.24
CA ASN A 21 18.65 0.83 19.99
C ASN A 21 18.06 -0.15 21.03
N LEU A 22 17.03 -0.91 20.66
CA LEU A 22 16.62 -2.09 21.42
C LEU A 22 17.02 -3.33 20.63
N PRO A 23 17.88 -4.21 21.19
CA PRO A 23 18.12 -5.52 20.61
C PRO A 23 16.87 -6.39 20.87
N GLU A 24 16.46 -7.12 19.84
CA GLU A 24 15.29 -8.01 19.74
C GLU A 24 13.97 -7.35 19.29
N THR A 25 13.67 -7.58 18.01
CA THR A 25 12.46 -7.21 17.24
C THR A 25 11.22 -8.02 17.64
N GLN A 26 11.12 -8.46 18.90
CA GLN A 26 9.92 -9.17 19.33
C GLN A 26 8.82 -8.17 19.69
N VAL A 27 7.73 -8.29 18.95
CA VAL A 27 6.47 -7.63 19.24
C VAL A 27 5.98 -8.10 20.62
N GLN A 28 5.73 -7.16 21.55
CA GLN A 28 5.31 -7.48 22.93
C GLN A 28 3.98 -6.79 23.28
N CYS A 29 3.17 -7.44 24.11
CA CYS A 29 1.96 -6.86 24.70
C CYS A 29 2.04 -6.97 26.22
N ARG A 30 1.75 -5.88 26.94
CA ARG A 30 1.73 -5.85 28.41
C ARG A 30 0.54 -5.03 28.90
N ILE A 31 0.06 -5.31 30.11
CA ILE A 31 -0.94 -4.47 30.76
C ILE A 31 -0.23 -3.36 31.55
N VAL A 32 -0.56 -2.10 31.29
CA VAL A 32 -0.10 -0.91 32.02
C VAL A 32 -1.34 -0.16 32.49
N ASP A 33 -1.50 0.02 33.80
CA ASP A 33 -2.66 0.67 34.42
C ASP A 33 -4.01 0.11 33.93
N GLY A 34 -4.11 -1.22 33.87
CA GLY A 34 -5.32 -1.92 33.41
C GLY A 34 -5.57 -1.85 31.90
N ARG A 35 -4.64 -1.30 31.11
CA ARG A 35 -4.78 -1.14 29.65
C ARG A 35 -3.73 -1.96 28.90
N PRO A 36 -4.10 -2.65 27.82
CA PRO A 36 -3.10 -3.30 26.97
C PRO A 36 -2.25 -2.26 26.23
N VAL A 37 -0.94 -2.44 26.30
CA VAL A 37 0.07 -1.64 25.61
C VAL A 37 0.91 -2.57 24.75
N VAL A 38 0.99 -2.22 23.47
CA VAL A 38 1.74 -2.96 22.46
C VAL A 38 3.06 -2.24 22.15
N PHE A 39 4.14 -2.99 22.11
CA PHE A 39 5.49 -2.53 21.77
C PHE A 39 6.02 -3.27 20.55
N GLY A 40 6.87 -2.60 19.76
CA GLY A 40 7.64 -3.22 18.69
C GLY A 40 6.92 -3.36 17.34
N LEU A 41 5.62 -3.05 17.26
CA LEU A 41 4.86 -3.24 16.01
C LEU A 41 5.10 -2.14 14.96
N TYR A 42 5.33 -0.92 15.42
CA TYR A 42 5.48 0.29 14.58
C TYR A 42 6.89 0.84 14.69
N LEU A 43 7.88 -0.05 14.55
CA LEU A 43 9.29 0.33 14.45
C LEU A 43 9.64 0.48 12.98
N GLU A 44 10.58 1.36 12.64
CA GLU A 44 10.98 1.53 11.23
C GLU A 44 11.45 0.22 10.57
N CYS A 45 12.05 -0.71 11.34
CA CYS A 45 12.43 -2.03 10.84
C CYS A 45 11.25 -2.97 10.52
N THR A 46 10.02 -2.64 10.93
CA THR A 46 8.78 -3.37 10.59
C THR A 46 7.97 -2.66 9.50
N ARG A 47 8.48 -1.55 8.94
CA ARG A 47 7.84 -0.83 7.83
C ARG A 47 7.94 -1.66 6.56
N VAL A 48 6.80 -1.97 5.93
CA VAL A 48 6.76 -2.60 4.61
C VAL A 48 7.00 -1.50 3.57
N PRO A 49 8.10 -1.56 2.80
CA PRO A 49 8.42 -0.52 1.84
C PRO A 49 7.47 -0.56 0.65
N ASP A 50 7.37 0.56 -0.06
CA ASP A 50 6.68 0.61 -1.34
C ASP A 50 7.59 0.02 -2.42
N VAL A 51 7.01 -0.61 -3.45
CA VAL A 51 7.79 -1.37 -4.45
C VAL A 51 7.34 -1.08 -5.87
N VAL A 52 8.29 -1.06 -6.78
CA VAL A 52 8.05 -1.20 -8.23
C VAL A 52 8.12 -2.68 -8.56
N ARG A 53 7.05 -3.23 -9.14
CA ARG A 53 6.92 -4.67 -9.35
C ARG A 53 6.86 -5.10 -10.82
N TYR A 54 6.21 -4.32 -11.66
CA TYR A 54 5.97 -4.69 -13.06
C TYR A 54 6.30 -3.54 -13.99
N VAL A 55 6.74 -3.86 -15.20
CA VAL A 55 6.65 -2.97 -16.36
C VAL A 55 5.44 -3.42 -17.18
N LEU A 56 4.48 -2.52 -17.33
CA LEU A 56 3.25 -2.70 -18.08
C LEU A 56 3.48 -2.21 -19.51
N ASP A 57 3.32 -3.09 -20.49
CA ASP A 57 3.25 -2.71 -21.89
C ASP A 57 1.81 -2.26 -22.21
N LEU A 58 1.64 -0.96 -22.44
CA LEU A 58 0.36 -0.35 -22.84
C LEU A 58 0.45 0.28 -24.24
N THR A 59 1.39 -0.18 -25.07
CA THR A 59 1.63 0.35 -26.42
C THR A 59 0.52 -0.04 -27.41
N ASP A 60 -0.08 -1.22 -27.24
CA ASP A 60 -1.16 -1.69 -28.09
C ASP A 60 -2.45 -0.88 -27.96
N SER A 61 -3.19 -0.79 -29.07
CA SER A 61 -4.49 -0.16 -29.09
C SER A 61 -5.49 -0.95 -28.21
N PRO A 62 -6.28 -0.30 -27.34
CA PRO A 62 -7.32 -0.95 -26.52
C PRO A 62 -8.40 -1.70 -27.32
N THR A 63 -8.39 -1.60 -28.65
CA THR A 63 -9.27 -2.37 -29.55
C THR A 63 -8.79 -3.79 -29.83
N ALA A 64 -7.53 -4.15 -29.51
CA ALA A 64 -7.01 -5.50 -29.64
C ALA A 64 -7.49 -6.38 -28.47
N ARG A 65 -8.80 -6.67 -28.41
CA ARG A 65 -9.47 -7.36 -27.28
C ARG A 65 -9.02 -8.81 -27.01
N PHE A 66 -7.99 -9.31 -27.70
CA PHE A 66 -7.62 -10.73 -27.68
C PHE A 66 -6.11 -11.01 -27.74
N SER A 67 -5.23 -10.01 -27.63
CA SER A 67 -3.83 -10.32 -27.33
C SER A 67 -3.77 -10.84 -25.88
N VAL A 68 -3.38 -12.11 -25.73
CA VAL A 68 -2.97 -12.64 -24.42
C VAL A 68 -1.91 -11.67 -23.90
N PRO A 69 -2.10 -11.05 -22.72
CA PRO A 69 -1.11 -10.13 -22.19
C PRO A 69 0.23 -10.85 -22.18
N SER A 70 1.25 -10.26 -22.82
CA SER A 70 2.63 -10.72 -22.64
C SER A 70 2.88 -10.88 -21.14
N PRO A 71 3.56 -11.95 -20.70
CA PRO A 71 3.84 -12.13 -19.29
C PRO A 71 4.48 -10.85 -18.76
N LEU A 72 3.88 -10.27 -17.72
CA LEU A 72 4.36 -9.02 -17.11
C LEU A 72 5.85 -9.15 -16.86
N LEU A 73 6.65 -8.35 -17.56
CA LEU A 73 8.07 -8.25 -17.29
C LEU A 73 8.18 -7.66 -15.89
N ARG A 74 8.74 -8.44 -14.96
CA ARG A 74 9.19 -7.86 -13.69
C ARG A 74 10.23 -6.80 -14.06
N GLY A 75 10.21 -5.68 -13.33
CA GLY A 75 11.13 -4.57 -13.57
C GLY A 75 12.56 -5.07 -13.76
N SER A 76 13.27 -4.43 -14.69
CA SER A 76 14.69 -4.65 -15.02
C SER A 76 15.64 -4.43 -13.84
N ALA A 77 15.15 -3.91 -12.71
CA ALA A 77 16.03 -3.58 -11.61
C ALA A 77 16.59 -4.82 -10.91
N VAL A 78 17.83 -4.67 -10.46
CA VAL A 78 18.63 -5.68 -9.80
C VAL A 78 17.83 -6.24 -8.60
N PRO A 79 17.48 -7.54 -8.60
CA PRO A 79 16.90 -8.18 -7.41
C PRO A 79 17.81 -7.91 -6.22
N ILE A 80 17.26 -7.50 -5.09
CA ILE A 80 18.09 -7.24 -3.92
C ILE A 80 18.62 -8.60 -3.45
N ASN A 81 19.93 -8.80 -3.51
CA ASN A 81 20.54 -10.10 -3.20
C ASN A 81 20.17 -10.53 -1.77
N GLY A 82 19.62 -11.75 -1.63
CA GLY A 82 19.18 -12.31 -0.35
C GLY A 82 17.79 -11.88 0.12
N ASP A 83 17.00 -11.23 -0.74
CA ASP A 83 15.73 -10.65 -0.34
C ASP A 83 14.58 -11.67 -0.17
N GLN A 84 13.69 -11.36 0.77
CA GLN A 84 12.38 -11.99 0.88
C GLN A 84 11.39 -11.41 -0.15
N PHE A 85 11.83 -10.40 -0.93
CA PHE A 85 11.04 -9.52 -1.78
C PHE A 85 10.78 -10.12 -3.18
N ALA A 86 11.33 -11.31 -3.46
CA ALA A 86 10.96 -12.17 -4.59
C ALA A 86 11.08 -11.48 -5.96
N GLY A 87 12.05 -10.58 -6.16
CA GLY A 87 12.25 -9.83 -7.40
C GLY A 87 11.38 -8.58 -7.53
N ASP A 88 10.98 -7.99 -6.40
CA ASP A 88 10.46 -6.62 -6.32
C ASP A 88 11.62 -5.62 -6.14
N VAL A 89 11.42 -4.38 -6.58
CA VAL A 89 12.40 -3.30 -6.44
C VAL A 89 11.85 -2.30 -5.43
N ARG A 90 12.62 -1.94 -4.40
CA ARG A 90 12.17 -0.94 -3.45
C ARG A 90 12.09 0.43 -4.12
N ALA A 91 10.99 1.15 -3.92
CA ALA A 91 10.74 2.43 -4.59
C ALA A 91 11.70 3.55 -4.16
N ASP A 92 12.32 3.44 -2.97
CA ASP A 92 13.33 4.39 -2.48
C ASP A 92 14.70 4.24 -3.16
N ASP A 93 15.01 3.04 -3.65
CA ASP A 93 16.27 2.71 -4.33
C ASP A 93 16.12 2.64 -5.86
N HIS A 94 14.92 2.85 -6.39
CA HIS A 94 14.61 2.67 -7.80
C HIS A 94 14.81 3.95 -8.61
N ALA A 95 15.67 3.89 -9.62
CA ALA A 95 15.75 4.91 -10.65
C ALA A 95 14.78 4.55 -11.79
N ALA A 96 13.64 5.23 -11.86
CA ALA A 96 12.59 4.94 -12.84
C ALA A 96 13.10 5.02 -14.28
N GLU A 97 12.93 3.93 -15.04
CA GLU A 97 13.25 3.88 -16.47
C GLU A 97 12.03 4.28 -17.31
N HIS A 98 10.83 4.15 -16.75
CA HIS A 98 9.56 4.51 -17.37
C HIS A 98 8.70 5.37 -16.44
N LYS A 99 7.69 6.04 -16.99
CA LYS A 99 6.67 6.73 -16.20
C LYS A 99 5.93 5.75 -15.29
N GLN A 100 5.55 6.20 -14.11
CA GLN A 100 4.96 5.34 -13.09
C GLN A 100 3.44 5.46 -13.02
N ILE A 101 2.76 4.33 -12.90
CA ILE A 101 1.37 4.24 -12.46
C ILE A 101 1.41 3.77 -11.01
N VAL A 102 0.89 4.58 -10.09
CA VAL A 102 0.87 4.24 -8.66
C VAL A 102 -0.45 3.57 -8.30
N LEU A 103 -0.37 2.34 -7.82
CA LEU A 103 -1.47 1.58 -7.25
C LEU A 103 -1.42 1.68 -5.72
N ILE A 104 -2.36 2.43 -5.17
CA ILE A 104 -2.51 2.61 -3.73
C ILE A 104 -3.45 1.53 -3.19
N ILE A 105 -2.97 0.74 -2.24
CA ILE A 105 -3.79 -0.16 -1.43
C ILE A 105 -3.97 0.44 -0.03
N GLU A 106 -4.08 -0.35 1.04
CA GLU A 106 -4.54 0.16 2.35
C GLU A 106 -3.46 0.24 3.42
N SER A 107 -2.97 -0.91 3.84
CA SER A 107 -1.94 -1.10 4.84
C SER A 107 -1.50 -2.55 4.77
N PRO A 108 -0.32 -2.87 5.27
CA PRO A 108 0.15 -4.22 5.19
C PRO A 108 -0.72 -5.31 5.82
N HIS A 109 -0.72 -6.49 5.21
CA HIS A 109 -1.36 -7.73 5.68
C HIS A 109 -0.34 -8.72 6.26
N ARG A 110 -0.80 -9.73 7.01
CA ARG A 110 0.07 -10.76 7.62
C ARG A 110 1.03 -11.44 6.64
N HIS A 111 0.63 -11.58 5.37
CA HIS A 111 1.41 -12.27 4.35
C HIS A 111 2.54 -11.42 3.74
N GLU A 112 2.60 -10.17 4.15
CA GLU A 112 3.62 -9.20 3.74
C GLU A 112 4.72 -9.08 4.82
N TYR A 113 4.70 -10.00 5.77
CA TYR A 113 5.70 -10.22 6.79
C TYR A 113 6.06 -11.70 6.83
N THR A 114 7.27 -12.02 7.31
CA THR A 114 7.64 -13.38 7.66
C THR A 114 7.07 -13.80 9.01
N SER A 115 7.29 -15.06 9.39
CA SER A 115 7.00 -15.55 10.74
C SER A 115 7.76 -14.81 11.85
N ALA A 116 8.89 -14.18 11.53
CA ALA A 116 9.66 -13.34 12.45
C ALA A 116 9.22 -11.87 12.43
N PHE A 117 8.10 -11.56 11.76
CA PHE A 117 7.57 -10.21 11.57
C PHE A 117 8.53 -9.26 10.83
N THR A 118 9.40 -9.81 9.98
CA THR A 118 10.24 -9.04 9.06
C THR A 118 9.42 -8.66 7.83
N PRO A 119 9.44 -7.39 7.38
CA PRO A 119 8.67 -6.95 6.21
C PRO A 119 9.17 -7.60 4.92
N ILE A 120 8.23 -7.95 4.05
CA ILE A 120 8.47 -8.61 2.76
C ILE A 120 8.22 -7.70 1.56
N ALA A 121 7.04 -7.10 1.41
CA ALA A 121 6.63 -6.20 0.31
C ALA A 121 5.09 -6.16 0.28
N PRO A 122 4.46 -5.12 -0.28
CA PRO A 122 3.01 -5.01 -0.36
C PRO A 122 2.43 -6.01 -1.38
N ALA A 123 1.12 -6.24 -1.29
CA ALA A 123 0.35 -7.10 -2.14
C ALA A 123 0.95 -8.50 -2.33
N GLN A 124 1.28 -9.21 -1.26
CA GLN A 124 1.71 -10.61 -1.36
C GLN A 124 0.52 -11.58 -1.55
N LYS A 125 0.81 -12.82 -1.97
CA LYS A 125 -0.17 -13.90 -2.16
C LYS A 125 -1.31 -13.51 -3.11
N THR A 126 -2.57 -13.62 -2.67
CA THR A 126 -3.77 -13.43 -3.50
C THR A 126 -3.84 -12.03 -4.10
N THR A 127 -3.49 -11.00 -3.33
CA THR A 127 -3.51 -9.61 -3.80
C THR A 127 -2.57 -9.43 -4.99
N GLY A 128 -1.31 -9.85 -4.87
CA GLY A 128 -0.33 -9.75 -5.95
C GLY A 128 -0.68 -10.59 -7.18
N ARG A 129 -1.19 -11.81 -6.97
CA ARG A 129 -1.69 -12.65 -8.06
C ARG A 129 -2.78 -11.92 -8.85
N ASN A 130 -3.79 -11.39 -8.17
CA ASN A 130 -4.90 -10.72 -8.84
C ASN A 130 -4.46 -9.42 -9.53
N ILE A 131 -3.52 -8.67 -8.96
CA ILE A 131 -2.91 -7.52 -9.65
C ILE A 131 -2.27 -8.00 -10.96
N SER A 132 -1.40 -9.01 -10.91
CA SER A 132 -0.72 -9.53 -12.09
C SER A 132 -1.68 -10.04 -13.17
N THR A 133 -2.80 -10.64 -12.77
CA THR A 133 -3.78 -11.22 -13.69
C THR A 133 -4.70 -10.17 -14.31
N HIS A 134 -5.00 -9.08 -13.60
CA HIS A 134 -6.10 -8.19 -13.99
C HIS A 134 -5.68 -6.75 -14.33
N ILE A 135 -4.52 -6.26 -13.89
CA ILE A 135 -4.17 -4.83 -14.02
C ILE A 135 -4.12 -4.35 -15.48
N VAL A 136 -3.57 -5.14 -16.40
CA VAL A 136 -3.47 -4.78 -17.82
C VAL A 136 -4.85 -4.69 -18.47
N SER A 137 -5.71 -5.71 -18.26
CA SER A 137 -7.10 -5.68 -18.74
C SER A 137 -7.85 -4.49 -18.16
N LEU A 138 -7.73 -4.26 -16.85
CA LEU A 138 -8.37 -3.14 -16.16
C LEU A 138 -7.99 -1.80 -16.81
N LEU A 139 -6.71 -1.60 -17.13
CA LEU A 139 -6.23 -0.38 -17.78
C LEU A 139 -6.77 -0.26 -19.22
N HIS A 140 -6.71 -1.31 -20.04
CA HIS A 140 -7.22 -1.26 -21.41
C HIS A 140 -8.74 -1.02 -21.46
N ASP A 141 -9.50 -1.71 -20.62
CA ASP A 141 -10.96 -1.58 -20.53
C ASP A 141 -11.39 -0.15 -20.14
N HIS A 142 -10.48 0.62 -19.54
CA HIS A 142 -10.71 2.00 -19.11
C HIS A 142 -9.78 2.98 -19.84
N GLN A 143 -9.49 2.72 -21.12
CA GLN A 143 -8.77 3.61 -22.03
C GLN A 143 -7.40 4.06 -21.50
N ARG A 144 -6.71 3.19 -20.77
CA ARG A 144 -5.43 3.45 -20.09
C ARG A 144 -5.47 4.69 -19.21
N LEU A 145 -6.63 5.03 -18.66
CA LEU A 145 -6.85 6.24 -17.85
C LEU A 145 -6.55 7.56 -18.61
N GLY A 146 -6.55 7.54 -19.94
CA GLY A 146 -6.14 8.67 -20.77
C GLY A 146 -4.63 8.79 -21.00
N LEU A 147 -3.83 7.83 -20.51
CA LEU A 147 -2.39 7.79 -20.73
C LEU A 147 -2.04 7.48 -22.21
N PRO A 148 -0.97 8.08 -22.76
CA PRO A 148 -0.50 7.75 -24.10
C PRO A 148 0.00 6.29 -24.17
N PRO A 149 -0.06 5.65 -25.35
CA PRO A 149 0.56 4.35 -25.55
C PRO A 149 2.06 4.39 -25.23
N ASP A 150 2.49 3.62 -24.22
CA ASP A 150 3.89 3.53 -23.78
C ASP A 150 4.06 2.34 -22.81
N HIS A 151 5.28 2.13 -22.34
CA HIS A 151 5.59 1.30 -21.19
C HIS A 151 5.48 2.12 -19.90
N TYR A 152 4.93 1.50 -18.85
CA TYR A 152 4.77 2.13 -17.54
C TYR A 152 5.22 1.20 -16.43
N GLU A 153 5.89 1.73 -15.42
CA GLU A 153 6.18 0.98 -14.20
C GLU A 153 4.96 0.98 -13.28
N LEU A 154 4.58 -0.19 -12.75
CA LEU A 154 3.57 -0.28 -11.70
C LEU A 154 4.26 -0.22 -10.32
N LEU A 155 4.06 0.91 -9.64
CA LEU A 155 4.47 1.11 -8.25
C LEU A 155 3.28 0.77 -7.33
N ILE A 156 3.49 -0.11 -6.37
CA ILE A 156 2.50 -0.52 -5.38
C ILE A 156 2.90 0.07 -4.03
N CYS A 157 2.01 0.87 -3.42
CA CYS A 157 2.28 1.51 -2.14
C CYS A 157 1.12 1.41 -1.15
N ASN A 158 1.46 1.50 0.14
CA ASN A 158 0.50 1.68 1.22
C ASN A 158 0.56 3.11 1.78
N PRO A 159 -0.58 3.78 2.03
CA PRO A 159 -0.61 5.04 2.76
C PRO A 159 -0.07 4.89 4.19
N VAL A 160 -0.41 3.78 4.85
CA VAL A 160 0.16 3.37 6.14
C VAL A 160 1.03 2.14 5.91
N GLN A 161 2.34 2.22 6.14
CA GLN A 161 3.28 1.13 5.82
C GLN A 161 3.46 0.10 6.95
N PHE A 162 2.54 0.06 7.91
CA PHE A 162 2.53 -0.89 9.02
C PHE A 162 1.24 -1.71 9.06
N GLN A 163 1.29 -2.93 9.61
CA GLN A 163 0.11 -3.80 9.73
C GLN A 163 -0.93 -3.21 10.70
N ALA A 164 -1.91 -2.49 10.16
CA ALA A 164 -2.97 -1.89 10.96
C ALA A 164 -3.98 -2.92 11.49
N SER A 165 -4.06 -4.11 10.86
CA SER A 165 -5.00 -5.15 11.28
C SER A 165 -4.65 -5.79 12.62
N LEU A 166 -3.44 -5.62 13.14
CA LEU A 166 -2.98 -6.24 14.39
C LEU A 166 -3.14 -7.78 14.40
N TYR A 167 -3.22 -8.41 13.23
CA TYR A 167 -3.48 -9.84 13.08
C TYR A 167 -2.49 -10.69 13.88
N GLU A 168 -1.23 -10.27 13.96
CA GLU A 168 -0.20 -10.98 14.73
C GLU A 168 -0.52 -11.15 16.22
N PHE A 169 -1.36 -10.27 16.79
CA PHE A 169 -1.78 -10.37 18.20
C PHE A 169 -3.00 -11.23 18.40
N HIS A 170 -4.11 -10.86 17.77
CA HIS A 170 -5.40 -11.45 18.08
C HIS A 170 -5.67 -12.70 17.22
N ARG A 171 -4.93 -12.88 16.11
CA ARG A 171 -5.05 -14.02 15.19
C ARG A 171 -6.45 -14.25 14.63
N GLN A 172 -7.31 -13.23 14.66
CA GLN A 172 -8.67 -13.33 14.15
C GLN A 172 -8.75 -12.83 12.71
N SER A 173 -9.62 -13.48 11.93
CA SER A 173 -9.96 -13.00 10.58
C SER A 173 -10.73 -11.69 10.65
N LEU A 174 -10.53 -10.81 9.66
CA LEU A 174 -11.37 -9.63 9.43
C LEU A 174 -12.71 -9.99 8.79
N TYR A 175 -12.83 -11.16 8.16
CA TYR A 175 -14.06 -11.55 7.46
C TYR A 175 -15.21 -11.79 8.43
N LYS A 176 -16.27 -10.98 8.31
CA LYS A 176 -17.46 -11.01 9.18
C LYS A 176 -17.14 -10.88 10.68
N ASN A 177 -16.08 -10.13 10.99
CA ASN A 177 -15.68 -9.82 12.35
C ASN A 177 -15.62 -8.30 12.52
N ASP A 178 -16.69 -7.72 13.05
CA ASP A 178 -16.83 -6.26 13.12
C ASP A 178 -15.88 -5.64 14.15
N GLU A 179 -15.58 -6.36 15.23
CA GLU A 179 -14.61 -5.91 16.24
C GLU A 179 -13.20 -5.81 15.66
N ALA A 180 -12.74 -6.85 14.95
CA ALA A 180 -11.42 -6.83 14.31
C ALA A 180 -11.35 -5.79 13.17
N GLN A 181 -12.43 -5.61 12.41
CA GLN A 181 -12.51 -4.57 11.38
C GLN A 181 -12.45 -3.17 11.98
N SER A 182 -13.18 -2.92 13.07
CA SER A 182 -13.19 -1.65 13.81
C SER A 182 -11.84 -1.34 14.43
N LEU A 183 -11.19 -2.35 15.04
CA LEU A 183 -9.84 -2.23 15.58
C LEU A 183 -8.84 -1.85 14.48
N ARG A 184 -8.91 -2.52 13.33
CA ARG A 184 -8.08 -2.25 12.16
C ARG A 184 -8.28 -0.83 11.63
N ASP A 185 -9.53 -0.40 11.48
CA ASP A 185 -9.84 0.95 10.96
C ASP A 185 -9.40 2.04 11.95
N THR A 186 -9.61 1.83 13.26
CA THR A 186 -9.16 2.75 14.33
C THR A 186 -7.64 2.85 14.37
N THR A 187 -6.96 1.71 14.31
CA THR A 187 -5.50 1.63 14.29
C THR A 187 -4.95 2.33 13.05
N TRP A 188 -5.52 2.06 11.87
CA TRP A 188 -5.13 2.69 10.63
C TRP A 188 -5.24 4.22 10.71
N ARG A 189 -6.38 4.75 11.18
CA ARG A 189 -6.57 6.21 11.32
C ARG A 189 -5.61 6.83 12.34
N THR A 190 -5.31 6.10 13.41
CA THR A 190 -4.32 6.54 14.40
C THR A 190 -2.94 6.66 13.78
N LEU A 191 -2.51 5.68 12.98
CA LEU A 191 -1.25 5.73 12.26
C LEU A 191 -1.25 6.85 11.20
N TYR A 192 -2.31 6.90 10.39
CA TYR A 192 -2.44 7.82 9.26
C TYR A 192 -2.46 9.29 9.70
N TYR A 193 -3.37 9.66 10.61
CA TYR A 193 -3.50 11.03 11.09
C TYR A 193 -2.66 11.30 12.34
N GLY A 194 -2.73 10.42 13.34
CA GLY A 194 -2.13 10.66 14.65
C GLY A 194 -0.60 10.53 14.67
N LEU A 195 -0.05 9.59 13.92
CA LEU A 195 1.41 9.41 13.77
C LEU A 195 1.96 9.97 12.46
N ASN A 196 1.15 10.74 11.74
CA ASN A 196 1.57 11.50 10.56
C ASN A 196 2.06 10.64 9.37
N GLU A 197 1.65 9.37 9.27
CA GLU A 197 1.92 8.56 8.07
C GLU A 197 1.32 9.21 6.81
N ARG A 198 0.24 9.99 6.95
CA ARG A 198 -0.36 10.79 5.87
C ARG A 198 0.62 11.74 5.20
N ALA A 199 1.36 12.56 5.97
CA ALA A 199 2.32 13.50 5.37
C ALA A 199 3.48 12.75 4.70
N GLY A 200 3.97 11.69 5.35
CA GLY A 200 4.99 10.82 4.76
C GLY A 200 4.51 10.19 3.45
N PHE A 201 3.26 9.75 3.39
CA PHE A 201 2.63 9.18 2.20
C PHE A 201 2.54 10.18 1.05
N LEU A 202 2.01 11.39 1.30
CA LEU A 202 1.90 12.41 0.25
C LEU A 202 3.29 12.85 -0.24
N SER A 203 4.27 12.97 0.66
CA SER A 203 5.65 13.25 0.27
C SER A 203 6.28 12.12 -0.55
N ARG A 204 5.93 10.85 -0.28
CA ARG A 204 6.30 9.72 -1.14
C ARG A 204 5.68 9.85 -2.53
N LEU A 205 4.39 10.18 -2.63
CA LEU A 205 3.72 10.40 -3.92
C LEU A 205 4.39 11.51 -4.75
N ASP A 206 4.79 12.62 -4.12
CA ASP A 206 5.54 13.69 -4.82
C ASP A 206 6.86 13.18 -5.41
N ARG A 207 7.57 12.30 -4.69
CA ARG A 207 8.85 11.73 -5.15
C ARG A 207 8.69 10.69 -6.24
N TYR A 208 7.56 9.98 -6.27
CA TYR A 208 7.27 9.01 -7.32
C TYR A 208 6.98 9.65 -8.68
N ASP A 209 6.60 10.94 -8.70
CA ASP A 209 6.21 11.67 -9.91
C ASP A 209 5.28 10.85 -10.84
N PRO A 210 4.13 10.37 -10.33
CA PRO A 210 3.33 9.40 -11.07
C PRO A 210 2.62 10.03 -12.25
N ALA A 211 2.52 9.29 -13.35
CA ALA A 211 1.70 9.67 -14.50
C ALA A 211 0.20 9.45 -14.24
N ALA A 212 -0.18 8.51 -13.38
CA ALA A 212 -1.54 8.29 -12.92
C ALA A 212 -1.57 7.57 -11.56
N VAL A 213 -2.68 7.71 -10.85
CA VAL A 213 -2.89 7.06 -9.55
C VAL A 213 -4.20 6.28 -9.54
N ILE A 214 -4.14 5.04 -9.05
CA ILE A 214 -5.29 4.15 -8.82
C ILE A 214 -5.44 3.93 -7.32
N VAL A 215 -6.54 4.41 -6.73
CA VAL A 215 -6.88 4.19 -5.33
C VAL A 215 -7.73 2.92 -5.20
N ALA A 216 -7.16 1.86 -4.63
CA ALA A 216 -7.76 0.53 -4.50
C ALA A 216 -7.82 0.04 -3.05
N CYS A 217 -7.95 0.94 -2.06
CA CYS A 217 -8.12 0.58 -0.66
C CYS A 217 -9.47 -0.14 -0.39
N THR A 218 -9.60 -0.82 0.75
CA THR A 218 -10.90 -1.25 1.30
C THR A 218 -11.87 -0.09 1.49
N ALA A 219 -13.17 -0.37 1.32
CA ALA A 219 -14.23 0.65 1.23
C ALA A 219 -14.22 1.67 2.39
N ASN A 220 -14.00 1.22 3.63
CA ASN A 220 -14.05 2.07 4.83
C ASN A 220 -12.94 3.13 4.89
N LEU A 221 -11.78 2.85 4.28
CA LEU A 221 -10.59 3.72 4.33
C LEU A 221 -10.38 4.45 3.00
N LYS A 222 -11.00 3.95 1.92
CA LYS A 222 -10.78 4.44 0.56
C LYS A 222 -11.13 5.91 0.40
N GLN A 223 -12.24 6.38 1.00
CA GLN A 223 -12.68 7.77 0.85
C GLN A 223 -11.72 8.77 1.49
N GLU A 224 -11.08 8.36 2.59
CA GLU A 224 -10.09 9.18 3.30
C GLU A 224 -8.83 9.37 2.43
N VAL A 225 -8.28 8.26 1.93
CA VAL A 225 -7.12 8.25 1.05
C VAL A 225 -7.42 8.97 -0.27
N LEU A 226 -8.56 8.65 -0.90
CA LEU A 226 -8.99 9.25 -2.17
C LEU A 226 -9.11 10.77 -2.06
N GLY A 227 -9.74 11.28 -0.98
CA GLY A 227 -9.88 12.71 -0.76
C GLY A 227 -8.52 13.42 -0.63
N ASP A 228 -7.55 12.79 0.04
CA ASP A 228 -6.19 13.32 0.13
C ASP A 228 -5.45 13.30 -1.21
N VAL A 229 -5.53 12.18 -1.94
CA VAL A 229 -4.87 12.02 -3.23
C VAL A 229 -5.44 12.97 -4.28
N ILE A 230 -6.75 13.19 -4.31
CA ILE A 230 -7.37 14.17 -5.23
C ILE A 230 -6.86 15.59 -4.94
N ARG A 231 -6.85 15.98 -3.66
CA ARG A 231 -6.31 17.29 -3.24
C ARG A 231 -4.84 17.43 -3.60
N TRP A 232 -4.04 16.41 -3.28
CA TRP A 232 -2.62 16.38 -3.60
C TRP A 232 -2.36 16.47 -5.11
N ALA A 233 -3.07 15.68 -5.92
CA ALA A 233 -2.92 15.68 -7.36
C ALA A 233 -3.29 17.04 -7.95
N SER A 234 -4.29 17.75 -7.39
CA SER A 234 -4.70 19.09 -7.83
C SER A 234 -4.94 19.15 -9.35
N CYS A 235 -5.61 18.12 -9.88
CA CYS A 235 -5.88 17.95 -11.32
C CYS A 235 -4.65 17.84 -12.23
N ARG A 236 -3.43 17.68 -11.69
CA ARG A 236 -2.20 17.55 -12.48
C ARG A 236 -2.11 16.23 -13.23
N ILE A 237 -2.69 15.18 -12.65
CA ILE A 237 -2.64 13.82 -13.17
C ILE A 237 -3.99 13.11 -12.95
N PRO A 238 -4.30 12.07 -13.75
CA PRO A 238 -5.47 11.23 -13.52
C PRO A 238 -5.41 10.53 -12.16
N VAL A 239 -6.48 10.69 -11.38
CA VAL A 239 -6.74 9.91 -10.17
C VAL A 239 -8.03 9.13 -10.38
N VAL A 240 -7.95 7.81 -10.23
CA VAL A 240 -9.11 6.94 -10.38
C VAL A 240 -9.33 6.09 -9.14
N GLU A 241 -10.59 5.78 -8.87
CA GLU A 241 -11.00 4.89 -7.80
C GLU A 241 -11.27 3.49 -8.37
N ALA A 242 -10.63 2.45 -7.84
CA ALA A 242 -10.98 1.07 -8.17
C ALA A 242 -12.26 0.63 -7.44
N SER A 243 -13.09 -0.17 -8.09
CA SER A 243 -14.36 -0.65 -7.54
C SER A 243 -14.20 -1.51 -6.27
N SER A 244 -13.07 -2.20 -6.14
CA SER A 244 -12.75 -3.08 -5.02
C SER A 244 -11.24 -3.15 -4.76
N HIS A 245 -10.87 -3.65 -3.59
CA HIS A 245 -9.48 -3.96 -3.26
C HIS A 245 -8.92 -5.08 -4.16
N PRO A 246 -7.61 -5.08 -4.53
CA PRO A 246 -7.09 -6.03 -5.50
C PRO A 246 -7.20 -7.52 -5.10
N SER A 247 -7.26 -7.82 -3.81
CA SER A 247 -7.56 -9.18 -3.32
C SER A 247 -8.92 -9.74 -3.80
N ALA A 248 -9.82 -8.86 -4.25
CA ALA A 248 -11.14 -9.19 -4.79
C ALA A 248 -11.28 -8.81 -6.28
N TRP A 249 -10.18 -8.50 -6.98
CA TRP A 249 -10.25 -8.25 -8.41
C TRP A 249 -10.60 -9.50 -9.21
N HIS A 250 -11.36 -9.29 -10.28
CA HIS A 250 -11.78 -10.28 -11.25
C HIS A 250 -12.05 -9.59 -12.59
N SER A 251 -12.49 -10.33 -13.62
CA SER A 251 -12.75 -9.80 -14.98
C SER A 251 -13.85 -8.73 -15.11
N ARG A 252 -14.50 -8.34 -14.00
CA ARG A 252 -15.51 -7.27 -13.99
C ARG A 252 -15.14 -6.13 -13.04
N SER A 253 -13.92 -6.14 -12.51
CA SER A 253 -13.39 -5.01 -11.74
C SER A 253 -13.32 -3.78 -12.63
N LYS A 254 -13.58 -2.61 -12.04
CA LYS A 254 -13.65 -1.34 -12.77
C LYS A 254 -12.85 -0.27 -12.06
N VAL A 255 -12.51 0.77 -12.80
CA VAL A 255 -12.04 2.04 -12.24
C VAL A 255 -12.97 3.18 -12.67
N ALA A 256 -13.08 4.20 -11.85
CA ALA A 256 -13.87 5.39 -12.14
C ALA A 256 -13.05 6.65 -11.88
N PHE A 257 -13.11 7.61 -12.81
CA PHE A 257 -12.56 8.94 -12.61
C PHE A 257 -13.34 9.68 -11.52
N ARG A 258 -12.63 10.55 -10.80
CA ARG A 258 -13.14 11.37 -9.72
C ARG A 258 -12.71 12.81 -9.90
#